data_AF-A0A154VTR5-F1
#
_entry.id   AF-A0A154VTR5-F1
#
_cell.length_a   1.000
_cell.length_b   1.000
_cell.length_c   1.000
_cell.angle_alpha   90.00
_cell.angle_beta   90.00
_cell.angle_gamma   90.00
#
_symmetry.space_group_name_H-M   'P 1'
#
loop_
_entity.id
_entity.type
_entity.pdbx_description
1 polymer ?
#
loop_
_entity_poly.entity_id
_entity_poly.type
_entity_poly.pdbx_seq_one_letter_code
_entity_poly.pdbx_strand_id
1 'polypeptide(L)' 'MADKAPPEKAVSLSKVVAEVEQRPDFQFIKDIDWDSDGYYEIEYQTKSGGEVGLKIDPLTGEVRR' A
#
# COMPACT_ATOMS: atom_id res chain seq x y z
N MET A 1 7.09 9.54 -18.87
CA MET A 1 8.40 8.86 -18.95
C MET A 1 8.69 8.32 -17.57
N ALA A 2 8.72 6.99 -17.48
CA ALA A 2 9.12 6.13 -16.36
C ALA A 2 8.85 6.66 -14.95
N ASP A 3 7.80 6.10 -14.36
CA ASP A 3 7.65 5.86 -12.93
C ASP A 3 9.02 5.60 -12.29
N LYS A 4 9.42 6.49 -11.40
CA LYS A 4 10.63 6.32 -10.58
C LYS A 4 10.40 5.11 -9.71
N ALA A 5 10.84 3.92 -10.11
CA ALA A 5 10.71 2.71 -9.30
C ALA A 5 11.04 2.98 -7.81
N PRO A 6 10.43 2.22 -6.88
CA PRO A 6 10.69 2.39 -5.46
C PRO A 6 12.19 2.43 -5.14
N PRO A 7 12.63 3.24 -4.16
CA PRO A 7 14.05 3.34 -3.83
C PRO A 7 14.64 1.98 -3.43
N GLU A 8 15.93 1.76 -3.65
CA GLU A 8 16.58 0.46 -3.39
C GLU A 8 16.42 -0.04 -1.93
N LYS A 9 16.23 0.89 -1.00
CA LYS A 9 16.02 0.60 0.43
C LYS A 9 14.55 0.49 0.82
N ALA A 10 13.65 0.45 -0.16
CA ALA A 10 12.23 0.33 0.11
C ALA A 10 11.93 -1.01 0.82
N VAL A 11 11.02 -0.99 1.79
CA VAL A 11 10.34 -2.20 2.24
C VAL A 11 9.69 -2.88 1.05
N SER A 12 9.77 -4.21 1.01
CA SER A 12 9.21 -4.95 -0.11
C SER A 12 7.68 -4.76 -0.13
N LEU A 13 7.12 -4.59 -1.33
CA LEU A 13 5.68 -4.50 -1.50
C LEU A 13 4.96 -5.71 -0.88
N SER A 14 5.54 -6.91 -1.02
CA SER A 14 5.02 -8.14 -0.39
C SER A 14 4.88 -8.05 1.13
N LYS A 15 5.77 -7.32 1.81
CA LYS A 15 5.69 -7.11 3.25
C LYS A 15 4.55 -6.16 3.59
N VAL A 16 4.42 -5.06 2.85
CA VAL A 16 3.34 -4.09 3.05
C VAL A 16 1.98 -4.75 2.82
N VAL A 17 1.84 -5.56 1.76
CA VAL A 17 0.65 -6.34 1.48
C VAL A 17 0.31 -7.29 2.63
N ALA A 18 1.29 -8.05 3.13
CA ALA A 18 1.06 -8.95 4.25
C ALA A 18 0.59 -8.22 5.53
N GLU A 19 1.04 -6.99 5.78
CA GLU A 19 0.58 -6.17 6.91
C GLU A 19 -0.85 -5.64 6.69
N VAL A 20 -1.23 -5.30 5.46
CA VAL A 20 -2.61 -4.90 5.11
C VAL A 20 -3.57 -6.08 5.26
N GLU A 21 -3.19 -7.28 4.80
CA GLU A 21 -4.02 -8.49 4.89
C GLU A 21 -4.29 -8.95 6.33
N GLN A 22 -3.43 -8.56 7.29
CA GLN A 22 -3.63 -8.85 8.72
C GLN A 22 -4.65 -7.94 9.39
N ARG A 23 -5.15 -6.89 8.73
CA ARG A 23 -6.11 -5.97 9.33
C ARG A 23 -7.46 -6.67 9.56
N PRO A 24 -8.12 -6.41 10.71
CA PRO A 24 -9.32 -7.15 11.11
C PRO A 24 -10.50 -6.96 10.14
N ASP A 25 -10.57 -5.78 9.52
CA ASP A 25 -11.59 -5.36 8.55
C ASP A 25 -11.27 -5.76 7.11
N PHE A 26 -10.06 -6.22 6.81
CA PHE A 26 -9.63 -6.55 5.44
C PHE A 26 -10.46 -7.66 4.80
N GLN A 27 -10.86 -7.46 3.54
CA GLN A 27 -11.52 -8.49 2.72
C GLN A 27 -10.68 -8.89 1.50
N PHE A 28 -10.30 -7.93 0.65
CA PHE A 28 -9.40 -8.15 -0.49
C PHE A 28 -8.76 -6.84 -0.93
N ILE A 29 -7.58 -6.92 -1.55
CA ILE A 29 -6.93 -5.79 -2.20
C ILE A 29 -7.63 -5.53 -3.54
N LYS A 30 -8.02 -4.28 -3.75
CA LYS A 30 -8.67 -3.82 -4.98
C LYS A 30 -7.63 -3.32 -5.98
N ASP A 31 -6.67 -2.52 -5.52
CA ASP A 31 -5.61 -1.98 -6.36
C ASP A 31 -4.32 -1.70 -5.58
N ILE A 32 -3.19 -1.76 -6.29
CA ILE A 32 -1.87 -1.40 -5.77
C ILE A 32 -1.11 -0.65 -6.86
N ASP A 33 -0.68 0.57 -6.54
CA ASP A 33 0.15 1.36 -7.43
C ASP A 33 1.36 1.97 -6.71
N TRP A 34 2.36 2.34 -7.50
CA TRP A 34 3.46 3.18 -7.07
C TRP A 34 3.22 4.61 -7.57
N ASP A 35 3.03 5.54 -6.63
CA ASP A 35 2.85 6.93 -6.99
C ASP A 35 4.20 7.59 -7.30
N SER A 36 4.23 8.39 -8.35
CA SER A 36 5.36 9.26 -8.72
C SER A 36 5.82 10.21 -7.60
N ASP A 37 4.95 10.51 -6.63
CA ASP A 37 5.24 11.26 -5.40
C ASP A 37 6.01 10.44 -4.34
N GLY A 38 6.31 9.17 -4.63
CA GLY A 38 7.24 8.35 -3.85
C GLY A 38 6.60 7.63 -2.67
N TYR A 39 5.44 7.03 -2.88
CA TYR A 39 4.76 6.13 -1.93
C TYR A 39 4.05 4.99 -2.65
N TYR A 40 3.80 3.90 -1.94
CA TYR A 40 2.84 2.89 -2.41
C TYR A 40 1.43 3.38 -2.10
N GLU A 41 0.53 3.30 -3.07
CA GLU A 41 -0.90 3.44 -2.86
C GLU A 41 -1.52 2.04 -2.85
N ILE A 42 -2.28 1.74 -1.80
CA ILE A 42 -2.97 0.45 -1.65
C ILE A 42 -4.44 0.74 -1.36
N GLU A 43 -5.31 0.28 -2.26
CA GLU A 43 -6.74 0.28 -2.04
C GLU A 43 -7.20 -1.14 -1.66
N TYR A 44 -7.93 -1.27 -0.55
CA TYR A 44 -8.55 -2.53 -0.17
C TYR A 44 -10.02 -2.36 0.21
N GLN A 45 -10.81 -3.41 -0.04
CA GLN A 45 -12.18 -3.52 0.39
C GLN A 45 -12.25 -4.13 1.79
N THR A 46 -13.12 -3.56 2.61
CA THR A 46 -13.42 -4.04 3.95
C THR A 46 -14.58 -5.02 3.96
N LYS A 47 -14.66 -5.89 4.98
CA LYS A 47 -15.75 -6.86 5.16
C LYS A 47 -17.13 -6.22 5.29
N SER A 48 -17.21 -4.94 5.65
CA SER A 48 -18.46 -4.16 5.69
C SER A 48 -18.82 -3.51 4.36
N GLY A 49 -18.02 -3.72 3.32
CA GLY A 49 -18.22 -3.18 1.97
C GLY A 49 -17.65 -1.78 1.74
N GLY A 50 -16.98 -1.19 2.73
CA GLY A 50 -16.28 0.09 2.58
C GLY A 50 -14.92 -0.06 1.89
N GLU A 51 -14.47 1.01 1.23
CA GLU A 51 -13.17 1.10 0.56
C GLU A 51 -12.18 1.90 1.42
N VAL A 52 -10.94 1.42 1.51
CA VAL A 52 -9.87 2.09 2.25
C VAL A 52 -8.67 2.25 1.34
N GLY A 53 -8.28 3.51 1.09
CA GLY A 53 -7.02 3.87 0.44
C GLY A 53 -5.93 4.19 1.46
N LEU A 54 -4.77 3.58 1.30
CA LEU A 54 -3.59 3.80 2.15
C LEU A 54 -2.43 4.30 1.30
N LYS A 55 -1.78 5.37 1.76
CA LYS A 55 -0.48 5.82 1.23
C LYS A 55 0.61 5.33 2.16
N ILE A 56 1.56 4.56 1.67
CA ILE A 56 2.58 3.91 2.47
C ILE A 56 3.96 4.49 2.16
N ASP A 57 4.66 4.91 3.21
CA ASP A 57 6.06 5.29 3.10
C ASP A 57 6.91 4.07 2.71
N PRO A 58 7.62 4.10 1.58
CA PRO A 58 8.34 2.94 1.11
C PRO A 58 9.58 2.66 1.94
N LEU A 59 10.13 3.61 2.70
CA LEU A 59 11.33 3.37 3.51
C LEU A 59 10.97 2.78 4.87
N THR A 60 9.84 3.16 5.45
CA THR A 60 9.43 2.71 6.78
C THR A 60 8.34 1.64 6.77
N GLY A 61 7.52 1.58 5.72
CA GLY A 61 6.31 0.75 5.66
C GLY A 61 5.12 1.35 6.40
N GLU A 62 5.22 2.58 6.90
CA GLU A 62 4.18 3.22 7.69
C GLU A 62 3.16 3.95 6.80
N VAL A 63 1.91 4.03 7.27
CA VAL A 63 0.86 4.81 6.62
C VAL A 63 1.17 6.31 6.76
N ARG A 64 1.31 7.00 5.64
CA ARG A 64 1.35 8.46 5.54
C ARG A 64 -0.06 9.03 5.70
N ARG A 65 -0.20 10.10 6.49
CA ARG A 65 -1.46 10.84 6.68
C ARG A 65 -1.44 12.14 5.90
#